data_AF-A0A968MRQ0-F1
#
_entry.id   AF-A0A968MRQ0-F1
#
_cell.length_a   1.000
_cell.length_b   1.000
_cell.length_c   1.000
_cell.angle_alpha   90.00
_cell.angle_beta   90.00
_cell.angle_gamma   90.00
#
_symmetry.space_group_name_H-M   'P 1'
#
loop_
_entity.id
_entity.type
_entity.pdbx_description
1 polymer ?
#
loop_
_entity_poly.entity_id
_entity_poly.type
_entity_poly.pdbx_seq_one_letter_code
_entity_poly.pdbx_strand_id
1 'polypeptide(L)'
;MVLGIYNDHGKIGEIVHRHDARLLVDAAQLVAHRKVALESCKIDYLVFSAHKAYAPFGTGVLMVRKGLLSFSDEEMKLVLSSGEENIGGIAALGKVLVLLQRVGMNIIQEEEQQLTYQLLRGLNQIPGISVYGIADENSPRIAQKGGVVVFNLKDYMANKLARKFAEQGGIGVRYGCHCAHIIVKYLLGISPFLEGFQHQIFSLFPKLTPPGVTRVSLGLQNNQKDIDRLIEVLLKISSKTDVSAEKDFLPISGREFQLQMDEYIWNASERVYSFNFH
;
A
#
# COMPACT_ATOMS: atom_id res chain seq x y z
N MET A 1 -5.86 3.67 -1.49
CA MET A 1 -6.91 2.75 -1.02
C MET A 1 -6.51 2.16 0.33
N VAL A 2 -7.28 2.42 1.39
CA VAL A 2 -6.88 2.02 2.77
C VAL A 2 -7.20 0.56 3.07
N LEU A 3 -8.38 0.08 2.72
CA LEU A 3 -8.83 -1.29 3.03
C LEU A 3 -8.22 -2.39 2.14
N GLY A 4 -7.45 -2.01 1.11
CA GLY A 4 -6.87 -2.94 0.15
C GLY A 4 -7.91 -3.71 -0.68
N ILE A 5 -9.04 -3.08 -1.04
CA ILE A 5 -10.13 -3.73 -1.78
C ILE A 5 -10.22 -3.16 -3.19
N TYR A 6 -9.84 -3.93 -4.20
CA TYR A 6 -10.01 -3.58 -5.61
C TYR A 6 -11.48 -3.59 -5.99
N ASN A 7 -11.95 -2.44 -6.49
CA ASN A 7 -13.31 -2.29 -6.97
C ASN A 7 -13.48 -2.92 -8.38
N ASP A 8 -14.70 -3.31 -8.71
CA ASP A 8 -15.05 -3.80 -10.05
C ASP A 8 -15.19 -2.60 -11.01
N HIS A 9 -14.06 -2.16 -11.57
CA HIS A 9 -14.01 -1.01 -12.47
C HIS A 9 -14.87 -1.20 -13.73
N GLY A 10 -15.06 -2.44 -14.19
CA GLY A 10 -15.92 -2.74 -15.34
C GLY A 10 -17.38 -2.40 -15.06
N LYS A 11 -17.92 -2.93 -13.96
CA LYS A 11 -19.30 -2.61 -13.54
C LYS A 11 -19.46 -1.13 -13.22
N ILE A 12 -18.49 -0.51 -12.56
CA ILE A 12 -18.52 0.92 -12.26
C ILE A 12 -18.57 1.73 -13.56
N GLY A 13 -17.71 1.41 -14.54
CA GLY A 13 -17.73 2.06 -15.85
C GLY A 13 -19.08 1.94 -16.54
N GLU A 14 -19.68 0.75 -16.57
CA GLU A 14 -21.01 0.56 -17.13
C GLU A 14 -22.11 1.39 -16.46
N ILE A 15 -22.06 1.54 -15.13
CA ILE A 15 -23.02 2.36 -14.39
C ILE A 15 -22.80 3.84 -14.70
N VAL A 16 -21.54 4.30 -14.66
CA VAL A 16 -21.18 5.71 -14.88
C VAL A 16 -21.63 6.18 -16.26
N HIS A 17 -21.33 5.44 -17.32
CA HIS A 17 -21.74 5.84 -18.68
C HIS A 17 -23.24 5.70 -18.94
N ARG A 18 -23.96 4.85 -18.19
CA ARG A 18 -25.44 4.82 -18.23
C ARG A 18 -26.07 6.12 -17.74
N HIS A 19 -25.33 6.91 -16.97
CA HIS A 19 -25.76 8.20 -16.43
C HIS A 19 -25.05 9.39 -17.10
N ASP A 20 -24.47 9.21 -18.29
CA ASP A 20 -23.73 10.23 -19.04
C ASP A 20 -22.62 10.93 -18.22
N ALA A 21 -22.07 10.20 -17.25
CA ALA A 21 -20.99 10.68 -16.40
C ALA A 21 -19.62 10.16 -16.91
N ARG A 22 -18.54 10.70 -16.33
CA ARG A 22 -17.16 10.30 -16.64
C ARG A 22 -16.52 9.56 -15.48
N LEU A 23 -15.71 8.56 -15.79
CA LEU A 23 -15.00 7.74 -14.81
C LEU A 23 -13.52 8.15 -14.70
N LEU A 24 -13.17 8.74 -13.57
CA LEU A 24 -11.78 8.92 -13.13
C LEU A 24 -11.40 7.81 -12.14
N VAL A 25 -10.31 7.11 -12.42
CA VAL A 25 -9.75 6.07 -11.53
C VAL A 25 -8.42 6.54 -10.94
N ASP A 26 -8.38 6.63 -9.61
CA ASP A 26 -7.11 6.68 -8.86
C ASP A 26 -6.47 5.27 -8.85
N ALA A 27 -5.47 5.10 -9.69
CA ALA A 27 -4.76 3.85 -9.91
C ALA A 27 -3.44 3.76 -9.11
N ALA A 28 -3.23 4.65 -8.13
CA ALA A 28 -2.01 4.71 -7.32
C ALA A 28 -1.70 3.42 -6.53
N GLN A 29 -2.66 2.53 -6.31
CA GLN A 29 -2.46 1.20 -5.70
C GLN A 29 -2.83 0.06 -6.64
N LEU A 30 -3.08 0.37 -7.92
CA LEU A 30 -3.56 -0.56 -8.92
C LEU A 30 -2.45 -0.88 -9.93
N VAL A 31 -1.80 0.14 -10.51
CA VAL A 31 -0.87 -0.02 -11.65
C VAL A 31 0.28 -0.99 -11.40
N ALA A 32 0.81 -1.01 -10.17
CA ALA A 32 1.95 -1.88 -9.81
C ALA A 32 1.53 -3.30 -9.41
N HIS A 33 0.23 -3.55 -9.26
CA HIS A 33 -0.29 -4.73 -8.56
C HIS A 33 -1.32 -5.51 -9.38
N ARG A 34 -2.01 -4.87 -10.32
CA ARG A 34 -3.06 -5.48 -11.14
C ARG A 34 -2.98 -4.96 -12.57
N LYS A 35 -3.38 -5.80 -13.52
CA LYS A 35 -3.56 -5.36 -14.90
C LYS A 35 -4.70 -4.34 -14.96
N VAL A 36 -4.45 -3.21 -15.63
CA VAL A 36 -5.46 -2.17 -15.83
C VAL A 36 -5.91 -2.18 -17.28
N ALA A 37 -7.17 -2.54 -17.52
CA ALA A 37 -7.76 -2.58 -18.85
C ALA A 37 -8.65 -1.34 -19.05
N LEU A 38 -8.08 -0.27 -19.59
CA LEU A 38 -8.75 1.03 -19.73
C LEU A 38 -10.03 0.95 -20.60
N GLU A 39 -9.92 0.32 -21.78
CA GLU A 39 -11.01 0.25 -22.75
C GLU A 39 -12.16 -0.63 -22.25
N SER A 40 -11.86 -1.87 -21.83
CA SER A 40 -12.89 -2.81 -21.38
C SER A 40 -13.58 -2.33 -20.09
N CYS A 41 -12.86 -1.63 -19.21
CA CYS A 41 -13.46 -1.02 -18.01
C CYS A 41 -14.07 0.36 -18.27
N LYS A 42 -14.05 0.84 -19.52
CA LYS A 42 -14.55 2.16 -19.92
C LYS A 42 -13.97 3.30 -19.07
N ILE A 43 -12.72 3.22 -18.66
CA ILE A 43 -12.08 4.29 -17.87
C ILE A 43 -11.88 5.51 -18.79
N ASP A 44 -12.29 6.70 -18.34
CA ASP A 44 -12.13 7.95 -19.10
C ASP A 44 -10.83 8.66 -18.71
N TYR A 45 -10.51 8.65 -17.42
CA TYR A 45 -9.31 9.23 -16.85
C TYR A 45 -8.66 8.25 -15.88
N LEU A 46 -7.33 8.14 -15.90
CA LEU A 46 -6.56 7.34 -14.96
C LEU A 46 -5.39 8.13 -14.43
N VAL A 47 -5.20 8.13 -13.11
CA VAL A 47 -4.10 8.85 -12.44
C VAL A 47 -3.31 7.94 -11.53
N PHE A 48 -1.99 8.10 -11.49
CA PHE A 48 -1.15 7.46 -10.48
C PHE A 48 0.19 8.18 -10.29
N SER A 49 0.80 7.97 -9.12
CA SER A 49 2.15 8.46 -8.80
C SER A 49 3.20 7.40 -9.12
N ALA A 50 4.32 7.80 -9.73
CA ALA A 50 5.39 6.89 -10.15
C ALA A 50 6.01 6.12 -8.96
N HIS A 51 6.19 6.78 -7.81
CA HIS A 51 6.74 6.16 -6.59
C HIS A 51 5.90 5.07 -5.94
N LYS A 52 4.67 4.86 -6.41
CA LYS A 52 3.83 3.73 -6.01
C LYS A 52 3.82 2.61 -7.04
N ALA A 53 4.52 2.82 -8.16
CA ALA A 53 4.80 1.85 -9.20
C ALA A 53 6.32 1.64 -9.33
N TYR A 54 7.03 1.60 -8.20
CA TYR A 54 8.47 1.28 -8.09
C TYR A 54 9.43 2.22 -8.85
N ALA A 55 8.97 3.39 -9.30
CA ALA A 55 9.82 4.42 -9.89
C ALA A 55 10.17 5.52 -8.85
N PRO A 56 11.12 6.43 -9.13
CA PRO A 56 11.46 7.51 -8.20
C PRO A 56 10.31 8.49 -7.92
N PHE A 57 10.46 9.28 -6.85
CA PHE A 57 9.60 10.42 -6.57
C PHE A 57 9.76 11.52 -7.63
N GLY A 58 8.77 12.41 -7.72
CA GLY A 58 8.81 13.57 -8.62
C GLY A 58 8.22 13.37 -10.01
N THR A 59 7.57 12.22 -10.28
CA THR A 59 6.83 11.96 -11.52
C THR A 59 5.49 11.30 -11.23
N GLY A 60 4.51 11.55 -12.09
CA GLY A 60 3.19 10.91 -12.07
C GLY A 60 2.60 10.87 -13.48
N VAL A 61 1.46 10.21 -13.61
CA VAL A 61 0.78 10.06 -14.89
C VAL A 61 -0.68 10.46 -14.71
N LEU A 62 -1.15 11.29 -15.65
CA LEU A 62 -2.55 11.47 -15.96
C LEU A 62 -2.75 10.94 -17.39
N MET A 63 -3.56 9.89 -17.51
CA MET A 63 -3.97 9.34 -18.78
C MET A 63 -5.43 9.72 -19.04
N VAL A 64 -5.72 10.15 -20.26
CA VAL A 64 -7.04 10.60 -20.66
C VAL A 64 -7.45 9.94 -21.95
N ARG A 65 -8.68 9.45 -22.03
CA ARG A 65 -9.24 8.91 -23.27
C ARG A 65 -9.20 9.98 -24.36
N LYS A 66 -8.77 9.58 -25.55
CA LYS A 66 -8.68 10.45 -26.72
C LYS A 66 -10.01 11.18 -26.95
N GLY A 67 -9.94 12.48 -27.18
CA GLY A 67 -11.10 13.34 -27.43
C GLY A 67 -11.77 13.94 -26.18
N LEU A 68 -11.36 13.56 -24.96
CA LEU A 68 -11.89 14.15 -23.73
C LEU A 68 -11.09 15.32 -23.18
N LEU A 69 -9.86 15.49 -23.67
CA LEU A 69 -9.00 16.61 -23.32
C LEU A 69 -8.39 17.15 -24.61
N SER A 70 -8.60 18.44 -24.82
CA SER A 70 -8.02 19.22 -25.90
C SER A 70 -7.45 20.48 -25.29
N PHE A 71 -6.16 20.70 -25.47
CA PHE A 71 -5.52 21.96 -25.12
C PHE A 71 -5.45 22.83 -26.37
N SER A 72 -5.74 24.11 -26.22
CA SER A 72 -5.34 25.13 -27.19
C SER A 72 -3.82 25.25 -27.26
N ASP A 73 -3.30 25.85 -28.33
CA ASP A 73 -1.86 26.10 -28.47
C ASP A 73 -1.30 26.94 -27.32
N GLU A 74 -2.11 27.84 -26.76
CA GLU A 74 -1.75 28.70 -25.62
C GLU A 74 -1.67 27.89 -24.32
N GLU A 75 -2.64 27.02 -24.06
CA GLU A 75 -2.62 26.12 -22.90
C GLU A 75 -1.47 25.13 -22.98
N MET A 76 -1.19 24.59 -24.17
CA MET A 76 -0.06 23.67 -24.35
C MET A 76 1.28 24.36 -24.11
N LYS A 77 1.43 25.63 -24.55
CA LYS A 77 2.62 26.44 -24.23
C LYS A 77 2.76 26.68 -22.73
N LEU A 78 1.66 26.96 -22.03
CA LEU A 78 1.67 27.12 -20.58
C LEU A 78 2.11 25.83 -19.87
N VAL A 79 1.58 24.69 -20.27
CA VAL A 79 1.95 23.36 -19.74
C VAL A 79 3.45 23.11 -19.95
N LEU A 80 3.95 23.32 -21.17
CA LEU A 80 5.37 23.11 -21.48
C LEU A 80 6.30 24.13 -20.81
N SER A 81 5.80 25.31 -20.44
CA SER A 81 6.56 26.34 -19.73
C SER A 81 6.63 26.15 -18.21
N SER A 82 5.87 25.19 -17.65
CA SER A 82 5.67 25.05 -16.20
C SER A 82 6.88 24.53 -15.40
N GLY A 83 8.00 24.29 -16.07
CA GLY A 83 9.28 23.90 -15.46
C GLY A 83 10.06 22.93 -16.33
N GLU A 84 11.28 22.60 -15.92
CA GLU A 84 12.02 21.52 -16.56
C GLU A 84 11.35 20.17 -16.28
N GLU A 85 11.21 19.36 -17.33
CA GLU A 85 10.71 18.01 -17.19
C GLU A 85 11.64 17.16 -16.34
N ASN A 86 11.07 16.32 -15.46
CA ASN A 86 11.84 15.31 -14.75
C ASN A 86 12.18 14.14 -15.68
N ILE A 87 13.10 14.37 -16.63
CA ILE A 87 13.48 13.42 -17.67
C ILE A 87 13.93 12.09 -17.05
N GLY A 88 14.75 12.14 -15.99
CA GLY A 88 15.21 10.96 -15.28
C GLY A 88 14.07 10.16 -14.65
N GLY A 89 13.12 10.83 -13.99
CA GLY A 89 11.94 10.21 -13.40
C GLY A 89 10.99 9.61 -14.45
N ILE A 90 10.81 10.29 -15.59
CA ILE A 90 10.01 9.80 -16.73
C ILE A 90 10.65 8.56 -17.34
N ALA A 91 11.96 8.58 -17.62
CA ALA A 91 12.69 7.44 -18.17
C ALA A 91 12.66 6.24 -17.21
N ALA A 92 12.88 6.48 -15.91
CA ALA A 92 12.80 5.43 -14.89
C ALA A 92 11.40 4.82 -14.82
N LEU A 93 10.34 5.64 -14.84
CA LEU A 93 8.96 5.16 -14.89
C LEU A 93 8.70 4.29 -16.14
N GLY A 94 9.12 4.76 -17.31
CA GLY A 94 9.01 3.99 -18.56
C GLY A 94 9.69 2.61 -18.44
N LYS A 95 10.91 2.58 -17.90
CA LYS A 95 11.65 1.33 -17.68
C LYS A 95 10.92 0.39 -16.70
N VAL A 96 10.40 0.91 -15.60
CA VAL A 96 9.68 0.11 -14.61
C VAL A 96 8.40 -0.48 -15.19
N LEU A 97 7.64 0.28 -15.98
CA LEU A 97 6.43 -0.23 -16.63
C LEU A 97 6.75 -1.40 -17.60
N VAL A 98 7.85 -1.30 -18.36
CA VAL A 98 8.33 -2.40 -19.21
C VAL A 98 8.74 -3.62 -18.37
N LEU A 99 9.41 -3.42 -17.23
CA LEU A 99 9.79 -4.51 -16.34
C LEU A 99 8.58 -5.20 -15.71
N LEU A 100 7.59 -4.45 -15.23
CA LEU A 100 6.33 -4.99 -14.70
C LEU A 100 5.60 -5.80 -15.76
N GLN A 101 5.55 -5.30 -17.01
CA GLN A 101 4.96 -6.03 -18.12
C GLN A 101 5.72 -7.33 -18.42
N ARG A 102 7.05 -7.30 -18.35
CA ARG A 102 7.92 -8.45 -18.61
C ARG A 102 7.81 -9.54 -17.55
N VAL A 103 7.76 -9.16 -16.27
CA VAL A 103 7.48 -10.09 -15.16
C VAL A 103 6.09 -10.70 -15.34
N GLY A 104 5.13 -9.87 -15.78
CA GLY A 104 3.76 -10.31 -16.05
C GLY A 104 2.84 -9.99 -14.88
N MET A 105 1.87 -9.11 -15.12
CA MET A 105 0.94 -8.63 -14.08
C MET A 105 0.09 -9.74 -13.45
N ASN A 106 -0.14 -10.84 -14.14
CA ASN A 106 -0.88 -11.99 -13.60
C ASN A 106 -0.07 -12.69 -12.51
N ILE A 107 1.23 -12.91 -12.74
CA ILE A 107 2.14 -13.52 -11.77
C ILE A 107 2.23 -12.62 -10.53
N ILE A 108 2.43 -11.32 -10.72
CA ILE A 108 2.46 -10.33 -9.62
C ILE A 108 1.18 -10.39 -8.78
N GLN A 109 0.03 -10.43 -9.45
CA GLN A 109 -1.26 -10.53 -8.79
C GLN A 109 -1.40 -11.83 -7.99
N GLU A 110 -1.03 -12.98 -8.58
CA GLU A 110 -1.13 -14.30 -7.95
C GLU A 110 -0.25 -14.40 -6.71
N GLU A 111 1.03 -13.99 -6.81
CA GLU A 111 1.98 -13.98 -5.70
C GLU A 111 1.50 -13.07 -4.56
N GLU A 112 1.07 -11.85 -4.87
CA GLU A 112 0.53 -10.94 -3.86
C GLU A 112 -0.72 -11.53 -3.19
N GLN A 113 -1.60 -12.16 -3.97
CA GLN A 113 -2.82 -12.78 -3.44
C GLN A 113 -2.50 -13.92 -2.48
N GLN A 114 -1.51 -14.74 -2.79
CA GLN A 114 -1.06 -15.84 -1.92
C GLN A 114 -0.50 -15.32 -0.60
N LEU A 115 0.41 -14.34 -0.64
CA LEU A 115 0.96 -13.71 0.57
C LEU A 115 -0.14 -13.04 1.40
N THR A 116 -1.10 -12.40 0.74
CA THR A 116 -2.25 -11.77 1.41
C THR A 116 -3.13 -12.81 2.11
N TYR A 117 -3.40 -13.93 1.45
CA TYR A 117 -4.17 -15.04 2.02
C TYR A 117 -3.50 -15.58 3.29
N GLN A 118 -2.19 -15.83 3.23
CA GLN A 118 -1.42 -16.32 4.37
C GLN A 118 -1.38 -15.31 5.51
N LEU A 119 -1.21 -14.03 5.19
CA LEU A 119 -1.23 -12.96 6.18
C LEU A 119 -2.58 -12.89 6.89
N LEU A 120 -3.70 -12.94 6.17
CA LEU A 120 -5.04 -12.95 6.77
C LEU A 120 -5.25 -14.18 7.67
N ARG A 121 -4.90 -15.37 7.16
CA ARG A 121 -4.98 -16.62 7.93
C ARG A 121 -4.16 -16.57 9.21
N GLY A 122 -2.95 -16.03 9.16
CA GLY A 122 -2.07 -15.87 10.32
C GLY A 122 -2.62 -14.84 11.30
N LEU A 123 -3.08 -13.68 10.81
CA LEU A 123 -3.68 -12.64 11.65
C LEU A 123 -4.91 -13.18 12.38
N ASN A 124 -5.81 -13.90 11.71
CA ASN A 124 -7.03 -14.44 12.30
C ASN A 124 -6.81 -15.42 13.47
N GLN A 125 -5.59 -15.94 13.63
CA GLN A 125 -5.21 -16.80 14.76
C GLN A 125 -4.74 -16.01 15.98
N ILE A 126 -4.52 -14.69 15.85
CA ILE A 126 -3.93 -13.86 16.90
C ILE A 126 -5.02 -13.33 17.83
N PRO A 127 -4.98 -13.67 19.14
CA PRO A 127 -5.95 -13.17 20.09
C PRO A 127 -5.97 -11.64 20.15
N GLY A 128 -7.17 -11.07 20.10
CA GLY A 128 -7.38 -9.62 20.19
C GLY A 128 -7.05 -8.84 18.91
N ILE A 129 -6.74 -9.50 17.78
CA ILE A 129 -6.62 -8.80 16.51
C ILE A 129 -8.00 -8.34 16.01
N SER A 130 -8.04 -7.23 15.30
CA SER A 130 -9.19 -6.80 14.52
C SER A 130 -8.72 -6.33 13.15
N VAL A 131 -9.01 -7.13 12.12
CA VAL A 131 -8.68 -6.82 10.72
C VAL A 131 -9.88 -6.11 10.08
N TYR A 132 -9.61 -5.05 9.32
CA TYR A 132 -10.65 -4.23 8.68
C TYR A 132 -10.77 -4.52 7.18
N GLY A 133 -12.00 -4.45 6.66
CA GLY A 133 -12.32 -4.72 5.26
C GLY A 133 -12.60 -6.20 5.03
N ILE A 134 -11.98 -6.79 4.02
CA ILE A 134 -12.02 -8.25 3.80
C ILE A 134 -11.00 -8.88 4.76
N ALA A 135 -11.51 -9.45 5.85
CA ALA A 135 -10.71 -10.01 6.95
C ALA A 135 -10.63 -11.55 6.91
N ASP A 136 -11.67 -12.22 6.42
CA ASP A 136 -11.73 -13.67 6.29
C ASP A 136 -11.08 -14.10 4.96
N GLU A 137 -10.08 -14.97 5.06
CA GLU A 137 -9.39 -15.54 3.91
C GLU A 137 -10.29 -16.42 3.04
N ASN A 138 -11.40 -16.95 3.59
CA ASN A 138 -12.39 -17.76 2.88
C ASN A 138 -13.56 -16.92 2.34
N SER A 139 -13.49 -15.59 2.45
CA SER A 139 -14.55 -14.71 1.96
C SER A 139 -14.80 -14.93 0.47
N PRO A 140 -16.07 -14.94 0.00
CA PRO A 140 -16.36 -14.98 -1.44
C PRO A 140 -15.82 -13.74 -2.19
N ARG A 141 -15.44 -12.69 -1.45
CA ARG A 141 -14.86 -11.47 -1.99
C ARG A 141 -13.33 -11.47 -1.95
N ILE A 142 -12.68 -12.55 -1.51
CA ILE A 142 -11.22 -12.58 -1.30
C ILE A 142 -10.43 -12.19 -2.56
N ALA A 143 -10.93 -12.53 -3.76
CA ALA A 143 -10.32 -12.14 -5.03
C ALA A 143 -10.23 -10.60 -5.24
N GLN A 144 -11.01 -9.81 -4.51
CA GLN A 144 -10.96 -8.34 -4.52
C GLN A 144 -9.90 -7.79 -3.55
N LYS A 145 -9.35 -8.62 -2.66
CA LYS A 145 -8.41 -8.19 -1.62
C LYS A 145 -6.99 -8.17 -2.18
N GLY A 146 -6.35 -7.01 -2.15
CA GLY A 146 -4.93 -6.85 -2.47
C GLY A 146 -4.02 -6.93 -1.25
N GLY A 147 -2.73 -6.69 -1.48
CA GLY A 147 -1.64 -6.75 -0.50
C GLY A 147 -1.69 -5.76 0.66
N VAL A 148 -2.73 -4.94 0.78
CA VAL A 148 -2.87 -3.95 1.86
C VAL A 148 -3.80 -4.51 2.93
N VAL A 149 -3.26 -4.76 4.12
CA VAL A 149 -4.01 -5.26 5.28
C VAL A 149 -3.95 -4.24 6.40
N VAL A 150 -5.13 -3.87 6.90
CA VAL A 150 -5.30 -2.89 7.99
C VAL A 150 -5.84 -3.62 9.19
N PHE A 151 -5.22 -3.42 10.35
CA PHE A 151 -5.63 -4.08 11.57
C PHE A 151 -5.30 -3.25 12.81
N ASN A 152 -5.93 -3.62 13.93
CA ASN A 152 -5.56 -3.21 15.28
C ASN A 152 -5.35 -4.44 16.16
N LEU A 153 -4.59 -4.27 17.23
CA LEU A 153 -4.46 -5.25 18.30
C LEU A 153 -5.07 -4.66 19.56
N LYS A 154 -5.91 -5.43 20.25
CA LYS A 154 -6.54 -5.04 21.51
C LYS A 154 -5.50 -4.53 22.50
N ASP A 155 -5.83 -3.47 23.24
CA ASP A 155 -4.97 -2.80 24.22
C ASP A 155 -3.71 -2.11 23.66
N TYR A 156 -3.50 -2.12 22.34
CA TYR A 156 -2.40 -1.42 21.68
C TYR A 156 -2.89 -0.28 20.79
N MET A 157 -2.32 0.91 21.00
CA MET A 157 -2.43 2.01 20.03
C MET A 157 -1.57 1.70 18.81
N ALA A 158 -2.04 2.05 17.61
CA ALA A 158 -1.37 1.73 16.34
C ALA A 158 0.09 2.22 16.27
N ASN A 159 0.38 3.41 16.80
CA ASN A 159 1.74 3.95 16.88
C ASN A 159 2.67 3.14 17.81
N LYS A 160 2.16 2.71 18.97
CA LYS A 160 2.90 1.86 19.92
C LYS A 160 3.16 0.48 19.34
N LEU A 161 2.17 -0.07 18.63
CA LEU A 161 2.33 -1.35 17.94
C LEU A 161 3.37 -1.25 16.83
N ALA A 162 3.31 -0.21 15.99
CA ALA A 162 4.32 0.05 14.96
C ALA A 162 5.73 0.20 15.53
N ARG A 163 5.86 0.89 16.67
CA ARG A 163 7.14 1.01 17.37
C ARG A 163 7.67 -0.36 17.84
N LYS A 164 6.81 -1.21 18.43
CA LYS A 164 7.21 -2.57 18.83
C LYS A 164 7.63 -3.43 17.63
N PHE A 165 6.92 -3.33 16.50
CA PHE A 165 7.32 -4.01 15.27
C PHE A 165 8.73 -3.60 14.81
N ALA A 166 9.04 -2.31 14.86
CA ALA A 166 10.37 -1.81 14.50
C ALA A 166 11.45 -2.28 15.50
N GLU A 167 11.21 -2.10 16.80
CA GLU A 167 12.21 -2.39 17.85
C GLU A 167 12.46 -3.89 18.06
N GLN A 168 11.41 -4.72 17.99
CA GLN A 168 11.48 -6.15 18.32
C GLN A 168 11.55 -7.05 17.09
N GLY A 169 11.02 -6.58 15.95
CA GLY A 169 10.89 -7.36 14.74
C GLY A 169 11.77 -6.89 13.59
N GLY A 170 12.28 -5.65 13.63
CA GLY A 170 12.86 -4.99 12.44
C GLY A 170 11.81 -4.75 11.34
N ILE A 171 10.52 -4.74 11.69
CA ILE A 171 9.42 -4.69 10.72
C ILE A 171 8.92 -3.26 10.55
N GLY A 172 9.02 -2.75 9.32
CA GLY A 172 8.46 -1.45 8.94
C GLY A 172 6.96 -1.56 8.61
N VAL A 173 6.10 -0.96 9.45
CA VAL A 173 4.66 -0.80 9.17
C VAL A 173 4.27 0.67 9.14
N ARG A 174 3.12 0.99 8.54
CA ARG A 174 2.54 2.34 8.64
C ARG A 174 1.43 2.37 9.68
N TYR A 175 1.27 3.50 10.34
CA TYR A 175 0.16 3.75 11.26
C TYR A 175 -0.47 5.12 11.01
N GLY A 176 -1.71 5.31 11.46
CA GLY A 176 -2.43 6.58 11.39
C GLY A 176 -3.68 6.51 10.51
N CYS A 177 -4.06 7.64 9.91
CA CYS A 177 -5.26 7.77 9.08
C CYS A 177 -5.04 7.52 7.59
N HIS A 178 -3.79 7.36 7.12
CA HIS A 178 -3.45 7.01 5.74
C HIS A 178 -4.08 7.91 4.66
N CYS A 179 -4.16 9.22 4.93
CA CYS A 179 -4.85 10.22 4.08
C CYS A 179 -6.37 9.98 3.90
N ALA A 180 -6.97 9.08 4.69
CA ALA A 180 -8.39 8.74 4.64
C ALA A 180 -9.00 8.86 6.04
N HIS A 181 -8.98 10.08 6.58
CA HIS A 181 -9.44 10.36 7.94
C HIS A 181 -10.90 9.95 8.17
N ILE A 182 -11.77 10.18 7.19
CA ILE A 182 -13.21 9.88 7.31
C ILE A 182 -13.43 8.37 7.50
N ILE A 183 -12.87 7.54 6.60
CA ILE A 183 -13.06 6.08 6.69
C ILE A 183 -12.39 5.52 7.94
N VAL A 184 -11.21 6.01 8.33
CA VAL A 184 -10.53 5.52 9.53
C VAL A 184 -11.31 5.88 10.79
N LYS A 185 -11.86 7.09 10.89
CA LYS A 185 -12.74 7.46 12.02
C LYS A 185 -13.99 6.60 12.07
N TYR A 186 -14.62 6.35 10.93
CA TYR A 186 -15.78 5.46 10.82
C TYR A 186 -15.44 4.03 11.29
N LEU A 187 -14.32 3.46 10.82
CA LEU A 187 -13.85 2.12 11.23
C LEU A 187 -13.56 2.03 12.74
N LEU A 188 -13.11 3.13 13.34
CA LEU A 188 -12.84 3.23 14.77
C LEU A 188 -14.07 3.60 15.61
N GLY A 189 -15.26 3.74 14.99
CA GLY A 189 -16.51 4.08 15.68
C GLY A 189 -16.53 5.49 16.29
N ILE A 190 -15.71 6.42 15.78
CA ILE A 190 -15.66 7.79 16.27
C ILE A 190 -16.83 8.56 15.66
N SER A 191 -17.77 8.99 16.51
CA SER A 191 -18.94 9.74 16.05
C SER A 191 -18.57 11.17 15.61
N PRO A 192 -19.32 11.78 14.68
CA PRO A 192 -19.12 13.18 14.27
C PRO A 192 -19.19 14.18 15.44
N PHE A 193 -19.93 13.86 16.50
CA PHE A 193 -20.01 14.70 17.70
C PHE A 193 -18.68 14.73 18.49
N LEU A 194 -17.98 13.60 18.58
CA LEU A 194 -16.66 13.51 19.21
C LEU A 194 -15.56 14.21 18.39
N GLU A 195 -15.78 14.40 17.09
CA GLU A 195 -14.86 15.13 16.20
C GLU A 195 -14.76 16.62 16.55
N GLY A 196 -15.89 17.26 16.89
CA GLY A 196 -15.91 18.66 17.35
C GLY A 196 -15.17 18.87 18.67
N PHE A 197 -15.21 17.88 19.56
CA PHE A 197 -14.45 17.90 20.82
C PHE A 197 -12.98 17.53 20.65
N GLN A 198 -12.62 16.69 19.67
CA GLN A 198 -11.23 16.32 19.41
C GLN A 198 -10.35 17.55 19.18
N HIS A 199 -10.82 18.54 18.42
CA HIS A 199 -10.01 19.73 18.13
C HIS A 199 -9.70 20.54 19.40
N GLN A 200 -10.65 20.64 20.32
CA GLN A 200 -10.44 21.27 21.63
C GLN A 200 -9.52 20.43 22.52
N ILE A 201 -9.71 19.10 22.55
CA ILE A 201 -8.86 18.19 23.33
C ILE A 201 -7.41 18.21 22.84
N PHE A 202 -7.15 18.18 21.52
CA PHE A 202 -5.79 18.28 20.98
C PHE A 202 -5.17 19.66 21.18
N SER A 203 -5.97 20.74 21.24
CA SER A 203 -5.45 22.07 21.62
C SER A 203 -5.04 22.15 23.08
N LEU A 204 -5.75 21.45 23.97
CA LEU A 204 -5.45 21.41 25.40
C LEU A 204 -4.34 20.40 25.73
N PHE A 205 -4.22 19.34 24.93
CA PHE A 205 -3.26 18.26 25.11
C PHE A 205 -2.56 17.89 23.79
N PRO A 206 -1.63 18.73 23.31
CA PRO A 206 -0.96 18.53 22.01
C PRO A 206 -0.09 17.26 21.92
N LYS A 207 0.16 16.57 23.03
CA LYS A 207 0.89 15.29 23.08
C LYS A 207 0.01 14.06 22.82
N LEU A 208 -1.32 14.21 22.77
CA LEU A 208 -2.21 13.10 22.41
C LEU A 208 -2.03 12.78 20.92
N THR A 209 -1.87 11.49 20.62
CA THR A 209 -1.74 11.03 19.23
C THR A 209 -3.12 10.74 18.65
N PRO A 210 -3.41 11.17 17.42
CA PRO A 210 -4.72 10.95 16.82
C PRO A 210 -4.99 9.45 16.66
N PRO A 211 -6.26 9.04 16.81
CA PRO A 211 -6.66 7.65 16.60
C PRO A 211 -6.33 7.23 15.16
N GLY A 212 -5.92 5.97 15.01
CA GLY A 212 -5.46 5.45 13.73
C GLY A 212 -5.39 3.94 13.75
N VAL A 213 -5.01 3.40 12.60
CA VAL A 213 -4.94 1.96 12.36
C VAL A 213 -3.55 1.57 11.88
N THR A 214 -3.11 0.37 12.25
CA THR A 214 -1.88 -0.21 11.73
C THR A 214 -2.15 -0.78 10.34
N ARG A 215 -1.20 -0.59 9.41
CA ARG A 215 -1.31 -1.03 8.03
C ARG A 215 0.00 -1.66 7.57
N VAL A 216 -0.13 -2.86 7.02
CA VAL A 216 0.90 -3.56 6.26
C VAL A 216 0.54 -3.45 4.77
N SER A 217 1.56 -3.35 3.92
CA SER A 217 1.39 -3.24 2.48
C SER A 217 2.44 -4.13 1.82
N LEU A 218 1.97 -5.23 1.25
CA LEU A 218 2.77 -6.21 0.55
C LEU A 218 3.02 -5.74 -0.89
N GLY A 219 4.18 -6.10 -1.44
CA GLY A 219 4.54 -5.87 -2.83
C GLY A 219 5.60 -6.86 -3.30
N LEU A 220 6.19 -6.60 -4.48
CA LEU A 220 7.19 -7.46 -5.13
C LEU A 220 8.40 -7.81 -4.27
N GLN A 221 8.73 -6.96 -3.30
CA GLN A 221 9.83 -7.16 -2.36
C GLN A 221 9.54 -8.21 -1.28
N ASN A 222 8.27 -8.60 -1.09
CA ASN A 222 7.86 -9.43 0.02
C ASN A 222 7.80 -10.92 -0.33
N ASN A 223 7.99 -11.75 0.68
CA ASN A 223 7.91 -13.21 0.57
C ASN A 223 7.31 -13.85 1.84
N GLN A 224 7.15 -15.17 1.84
CA GLN A 224 6.59 -15.93 2.96
C GLN A 224 7.28 -15.64 4.30
N LYS A 225 8.62 -15.53 4.31
CA LYS A 225 9.37 -15.33 5.56
C LYS A 225 9.02 -14.01 6.22
N ASP A 226 8.69 -12.98 5.44
CA ASP A 226 8.25 -11.68 5.96
C ASP A 226 6.90 -11.80 6.67
N ILE A 227 5.99 -12.61 6.10
CA ILE A 227 4.67 -12.89 6.70
C ILE A 227 4.86 -13.66 7.99
N ASP A 228 5.64 -14.74 7.96
CA ASP A 228 5.90 -15.59 9.13
C ASP A 228 6.52 -14.78 10.26
N ARG A 229 7.53 -13.95 9.94
CA ARG A 229 8.19 -13.08 10.90
C ARG A 229 7.22 -12.06 11.51
N LEU A 230 6.33 -11.49 10.69
CA LEU A 230 5.32 -10.56 11.17
C LEU A 230 4.35 -11.23 12.16
N ILE A 231 3.85 -12.42 11.81
CA ILE A 231 2.93 -13.19 12.66
C ILE A 231 3.61 -13.61 13.96
N GLU A 232 4.85 -14.10 13.90
CA GLU A 232 5.65 -14.47 15.07
C GLU A 232 5.81 -13.29 16.05
N VAL A 233 6.24 -12.13 15.56
CA VAL A 233 6.41 -10.93 16.38
C VAL A 233 5.08 -10.47 16.96
N LEU A 234 3.99 -10.52 16.18
CA LEU A 234 2.68 -10.10 16.65
C LEU A 234 2.11 -11.06 17.71
N LEU A 235 2.34 -12.37 17.59
CA LEU A 235 2.01 -13.35 18.64
C LEU A 235 2.77 -13.07 19.94
N LYS A 236 4.08 -12.82 19.85
CA LYS A 236 4.93 -12.44 21.00
C LYS A 236 4.41 -11.16 21.68
N ILE A 237 4.00 -10.16 20.91
CA ILE A 237 3.42 -8.91 21.44
C ILE A 237 2.06 -9.18 22.10
N SER A 238 1.19 -9.98 21.46
CA SER A 238 -0.16 -10.28 21.96
C SER A 238 -0.14 -11.09 23.27
N SER A 239 0.79 -12.04 23.41
CA SER A 239 0.95 -12.84 24.64
C SER A 239 1.54 -12.06 25.82
N LYS A 240 1.91 -10.78 25.64
CA LYS A 240 2.61 -9.94 26.63
C LYS A 240 3.87 -10.61 27.20
N THR A 241 4.46 -11.55 26.46
CA THR A 241 5.72 -12.16 26.83
C THR A 241 6.81 -11.13 26.60
N ASP A 242 7.53 -10.79 27.67
CA ASP A 242 8.53 -9.73 27.62
C ASP A 242 9.68 -10.17 26.69
N VAL A 243 9.87 -9.42 25.59
CA VAL A 243 10.93 -9.67 24.58
C VAL A 243 12.31 -9.27 25.12
N SER A 244 12.37 -8.68 26.32
CA SER A 244 13.60 -8.27 26.99
C SER A 244 14.45 -9.43 27.55
N ALA A 245 13.97 -10.68 27.46
CA ALA A 245 14.67 -11.85 27.99
C ALA A 245 15.47 -12.66 26.93
N GLU A 246 15.30 -12.43 25.62
CA GLU A 246 16.20 -12.98 24.60
C GLU A 246 17.36 -12.00 24.38
N LYS A 247 18.50 -12.27 25.03
CA LYS A 247 19.76 -11.51 24.98
C LYS A 247 20.48 -11.52 23.62
N ASP A 248 19.82 -11.92 22.53
CA ASP A 248 20.48 -12.06 21.21
C ASP A 248 20.11 -10.96 20.20
N PHE A 249 19.26 -10.00 20.56
CA PHE A 249 18.97 -8.85 19.69
C PHE A 249 19.75 -7.62 20.13
N LEU A 250 21.04 -7.60 19.78
CA LEU A 250 21.77 -6.34 19.69
C LEU A 250 21.14 -5.46 18.59
N PRO A 251 20.99 -4.15 18.79
CA PRO A 251 20.60 -3.26 17.71
C PRO A 251 21.60 -3.42 16.56
N ILE A 252 21.10 -3.87 15.41
CA ILE A 252 21.90 -4.05 14.19
C ILE A 252 22.64 -2.73 13.95
N SER A 253 23.97 -2.77 13.97
CA SER A 253 24.76 -1.57 13.74
C SER A 253 24.43 -1.00 12.36
N GLY A 254 24.54 0.32 12.16
CA GLY A 254 24.25 0.94 10.85
C GLY A 254 25.04 0.29 9.69
N ARG A 255 26.21 -0.29 9.98
CA ARG A 255 27.04 -1.04 9.02
C ARG A 255 26.45 -2.40 8.67
N GLU A 256 25.86 -3.09 9.63
CA GLU A 256 25.28 -4.42 9.44
C GLU A 256 23.91 -4.34 8.75
N PHE A 257 23.16 -3.26 9.00
CA PHE A 257 21.97 -2.91 8.22
C PHE A 257 22.33 -2.59 6.76
N GLN A 258 23.43 -1.85 6.54
CA GLN A 258 23.93 -1.57 5.19
C GLN A 258 24.31 -2.87 4.46
N LEU A 259 25.00 -3.79 5.12
CA LEU A 259 25.38 -5.09 4.55
C LEU A 259 24.15 -5.94 4.20
N GLN A 260 23.13 -5.99 5.07
CA GLN A 260 21.87 -6.68 4.76
C GLN A 260 21.12 -6.03 3.59
N MET A 261 21.16 -4.69 3.50
CA MET A 261 20.58 -3.96 2.37
C MET A 261 21.32 -4.27 1.07
N ASP A 262 22.66 -4.30 1.10
CA ASP A 262 23.49 -4.59 -0.06
C ASP A 262 23.33 -6.05 -0.50
N GLU A 263 23.24 -6.99 0.45
CA GLU A 263 22.95 -8.41 0.18
C GLU A 263 21.55 -8.60 -0.38
N TYR A 264 20.55 -7.86 0.14
CA TYR A 264 19.20 -7.85 -0.42
C TYR A 264 19.19 -7.31 -1.85
N ILE A 265 19.87 -6.19 -2.11
CA ILE A 265 20.01 -5.60 -3.45
C ILE A 265 20.70 -6.59 -4.39
N TRP A 266 21.77 -7.25 -3.94
CA TRP A 266 22.50 -8.25 -4.71
C TRP A 266 21.60 -9.44 -5.06
N ASN A 267 20.96 -10.05 -4.08
CA ASN A 267 20.06 -11.19 -4.28
C ASN A 267 18.84 -10.83 -5.14
N ALA A 268 18.29 -9.63 -4.98
CA ALA A 268 17.21 -9.14 -5.82
C ALA A 268 17.69 -8.91 -7.26
N SER A 269 18.89 -8.38 -7.44
CA SER A 269 19.50 -8.21 -8.76
C SER A 269 19.77 -9.55 -9.44
N GLU A 270 20.33 -10.54 -8.74
CA GLU A 270 20.54 -11.88 -9.30
C GLU A 270 19.23 -12.53 -9.71
N ARG A 271 18.16 -12.46 -8.92
CA ARG A 271 16.85 -13.03 -9.33
C ARG A 271 16.27 -12.37 -10.58
N VAL A 272 16.49 -11.06 -10.76
CA VAL A 272 15.98 -10.32 -11.92
C VAL A 272 16.83 -10.57 -13.17
N TYR A 273 18.15 -10.73 -13.01
CA TYR A 273 19.08 -10.87 -14.12
C TYR A 273 19.42 -12.33 -14.48
N SER A 274 19.21 -13.30 -13.60
CA SER A 274 19.37 -14.75 -13.87
C SER A 274 18.27 -15.34 -14.75
N PHE A 275 17.14 -14.64 -14.94
CA PHE A 275 16.09 -15.01 -15.91
C PHE A 275 16.40 -14.61 -17.37
N ASN A 276 17.66 -14.26 -17.67
CA ASN A 276 18.14 -14.07 -19.04
C ASN A 276 19.39 -14.91 -19.22
N PHE A 277 19.24 -16.12 -19.77
CA PHE A 277 20.18 -16.89 -20.58
C PHE A 277 19.88 -18.38 -20.38
N HIS A 278 18.78 -18.86 -20.97
CA HIS A 278 18.64 -20.21 -21.51
C HIS A 278 17.55 -20.21 -22.59
#